data_AF-A0A5M8PIY4-F1
#
_entry.id   AF-A0A5M8PIY4-F1
#
_cell.length_a   1.000
_cell.length_b   1.000
_cell.length_c   1.000
_cell.angle_alpha   90.00
_cell.angle_beta   90.00
_cell.angle_gamma   90.00
#
_symmetry.space_group_name_H-M   'P 1'
#
loop_
_entity.id
_entity.type
_entity.pdbx_description
1 polymer ?
#
loop_
_entity_poly.entity_id
_entity_poly.type
_entity_poly.pdbx_seq_one_letter_code
_entity_poly.pdbx_strand_id
1 'polypeptide(L)'
;MATQLVPLEDVQRLSPLVIRILGGNPGKFTLQGTNTYLIGTGPHRILIDTGEGLPTWTTLLSHLLASERATITLALLTHWHPDHTLGESAIFTGDAVLGHGTAVFEDLPAYMASLERMRREFAGRAYPAHGAVVEDGRARIDEELVKVVYKDVPESLHEPAERGVVQVLGKLEGEGKVVQVAGGRWELAGVAAL
;
A
#
# COMPACT_ATOMS: atom_id res chain seq x y z
N MET A 1 21.38 2.69 -9.86
CA MET A 1 20.83 3.08 -11.17
C MET A 1 19.37 3.43 -10.93
N ALA A 2 18.85 4.52 -11.49
CA ALA A 2 17.43 4.87 -11.31
C ALA A 2 16.57 3.76 -11.92
N THR A 3 15.82 3.06 -11.08
CA THR A 3 14.93 1.97 -11.49
C THR A 3 13.88 2.55 -12.43
N GLN A 4 13.79 2.04 -13.66
CA GLN A 4 12.85 2.54 -14.65
C GLN A 4 11.43 2.15 -14.25
N LEU A 5 10.56 3.14 -14.04
CA LEU A 5 9.16 2.92 -13.70
C LEU A 5 8.42 2.25 -14.86
N VAL A 6 7.56 1.28 -14.54
CA VAL A 6 6.69 0.61 -15.52
C VAL A 6 5.69 1.63 -16.05
N PRO A 7 5.47 1.72 -17.38
CA PRO A 7 4.45 2.60 -17.93
C PRO A 7 3.04 2.13 -17.51
N LEU A 8 2.20 3.09 -17.12
CA LEU A 8 0.81 2.85 -16.72
C LEU A 8 -0.12 3.60 -17.68
N GLU A 9 -1.20 2.93 -18.10
CA GLU A 9 -2.28 3.58 -18.85
C GLU A 9 -3.09 4.50 -17.95
N ASP A 10 -3.53 5.63 -18.50
CA ASP A 10 -4.34 6.64 -17.84
C ASP A 10 -5.62 6.07 -17.22
N VAL A 11 -6.28 5.14 -17.93
CA VAL A 11 -7.44 4.39 -17.43
C VAL A 11 -7.23 2.93 -17.72
N GLN A 12 -7.29 2.08 -16.70
CA GLN A 12 -7.08 0.65 -16.85
C GLN A 12 -8.09 -0.15 -16.01
N ARG A 13 -8.80 -1.07 -16.65
CA ARG A 13 -9.64 -2.06 -15.94
C ARG A 13 -8.75 -3.15 -15.38
N LEU A 14 -8.61 -3.20 -14.06
CA LEU A 14 -7.74 -4.14 -13.36
C LEU A 14 -8.45 -5.45 -13.01
N SER A 15 -9.76 -5.40 -12.84
CA SER A 15 -10.63 -6.55 -12.62
C SER A 15 -12.07 -6.23 -13.07
N PRO A 16 -13.01 -7.19 -13.05
CA PRO A 16 -14.42 -6.88 -13.28
C PRO A 16 -14.97 -5.79 -12.34
N LEU A 17 -14.44 -5.69 -11.11
CA LEU A 17 -14.90 -4.78 -10.06
C LEU A 17 -14.11 -3.46 -9.99
N VAL A 18 -12.87 -3.42 -10.48
CA VAL A 18 -11.92 -2.32 -10.22
C VAL A 18 -11.41 -1.73 -11.51
N ILE A 19 -11.55 -0.41 -11.65
CA ILE A 19 -10.96 0.39 -12.72
C ILE A 19 -10.07 1.46 -12.08
N ARG A 20 -8.80 1.55 -12.50
CA ARG A 20 -7.87 2.60 -12.09
C ARG A 20 -7.94 3.79 -13.04
N ILE A 21 -7.90 5.00 -12.50
CA ILE A 21 -7.69 6.25 -13.24
C ILE A 21 -6.48 6.97 -12.64
N LEU A 22 -5.50 7.32 -13.47
CA LEU A 22 -4.35 8.12 -13.04
C LEU A 22 -4.75 9.59 -12.85
N GLY A 23 -4.25 10.22 -11.79
CA GLY A 23 -4.47 11.63 -11.44
C GLY A 23 -3.84 12.64 -12.40
N GLY A 24 -3.00 12.19 -13.35
CA GLY A 24 -2.31 13.06 -14.30
C GLY A 24 -1.18 13.89 -13.68
N ASN A 25 -0.75 13.55 -12.47
CA ASN A 25 0.22 14.27 -11.64
C ASN A 25 1.51 13.46 -11.39
N PRO A 26 2.29 13.08 -12.42
CA PRO A 26 3.53 12.34 -12.23
C PRO A 26 4.57 13.17 -11.48
N GLY A 27 5.36 12.53 -10.62
CA GLY A 27 6.28 13.25 -9.75
C GLY A 27 7.17 12.32 -8.93
N LYS A 28 8.13 12.92 -8.21
CA LYS A 28 9.07 12.15 -7.38
C LYS A 28 8.35 11.30 -6.32
N PHE A 29 7.24 11.81 -5.78
CA PHE A 29 6.48 11.16 -4.70
C PHE A 29 5.22 10.44 -5.21
N THR A 30 4.64 10.89 -6.33
CA THR A 30 3.44 10.31 -6.94
C THR A 30 3.76 9.29 -8.04
N LEU A 31 5.05 9.11 -8.37
CA LEU A 31 5.53 8.20 -9.42
C LEU A 31 4.91 8.52 -10.78
N GLN A 32 4.15 7.58 -11.37
CA GLN A 32 3.42 7.78 -12.62
C GLN A 32 2.18 8.71 -12.45
N GLY A 33 1.79 9.01 -11.21
CA GLY A 33 0.59 9.76 -10.84
C GLY A 33 -0.21 9.03 -9.76
N THR A 34 -1.08 9.74 -9.06
CA THR A 34 -1.96 9.14 -8.06
C THR A 34 -2.91 8.16 -8.73
N ASN A 35 -3.01 6.94 -8.19
CA ASN A 35 -4.02 5.99 -8.57
C ASN A 35 -5.33 6.29 -7.86
N THR A 36 -6.34 6.71 -8.61
CA THR A 36 -7.72 6.74 -8.14
C THR A 36 -8.45 5.49 -8.64
N TYR A 37 -9.48 5.04 -7.93
CA TYR A 37 -10.16 3.79 -8.28
C TYR A 37 -11.66 3.94 -8.31
N LEU A 38 -12.28 3.48 -9.40
CA LEU A 38 -13.72 3.30 -9.49
C LEU A 38 -14.06 1.83 -9.19
N ILE A 39 -14.82 1.62 -8.10
CA ILE A 39 -15.17 0.31 -7.56
C ILE A 39 -16.65 0.03 -7.74
N GLY A 40 -16.97 -1.11 -8.33
CA GLY A 40 -18.34 -1.56 -8.55
C GLY A 40 -18.59 -2.00 -9.99
N THR A 41 -19.61 -2.84 -10.17
CA THR A 41 -20.07 -3.31 -11.48
C THR A 41 -21.39 -2.66 -11.91
N GLY A 42 -22.15 -2.11 -10.94
CA GLY A 42 -23.44 -1.48 -11.17
C GLY A 42 -23.38 -0.02 -11.63
N PRO A 43 -24.55 0.62 -11.81
CA PRO A 43 -24.66 2.03 -12.20
C PRO A 43 -24.29 3.01 -11.06
N HIS A 44 -24.11 2.52 -9.85
CA HIS A 44 -23.71 3.30 -8.67
C HIS A 44 -22.40 2.72 -8.15
N ARG A 45 -21.35 3.54 -8.10
CA ARG A 45 -19.99 3.11 -7.82
C ARG A 45 -19.34 3.96 -6.74
N ILE A 46 -18.31 3.39 -6.12
CA ILE A 46 -17.49 4.06 -5.12
C ILE A 46 -16.23 4.56 -5.82
N LEU A 47 -15.87 5.82 -5.59
CA LEU A 47 -14.58 6.37 -5.98
C LEU A 47 -13.63 6.29 -4.77
N ILE A 48 -12.40 5.83 -4.99
CA ILE A 48 -11.31 5.92 -4.03
C ILE A 48 -10.32 6.94 -4.56
N ASP A 49 -10.05 7.96 -3.75
CA ASP A 49 -9.21 9.14 -4.05
C ASP A 49 -9.65 9.99 -5.23
N THR A 50 -9.17 11.24 -5.23
CA THR A 50 -9.54 12.24 -6.24
C THR A 50 -8.36 12.82 -7.00
N GLY A 51 -7.14 12.36 -6.72
CA GLY A 51 -5.94 12.98 -7.27
C GLY A 51 -5.80 14.43 -6.77
N GLU A 52 -5.08 15.24 -7.54
CA GLU A 52 -4.98 16.70 -7.34
C GLU A 52 -6.15 17.48 -7.99
N GLY A 53 -7.16 16.79 -8.55
CA GLY A 53 -8.25 17.46 -9.27
C GLY A 53 -7.83 18.10 -10.61
N LEU A 54 -6.74 17.64 -11.22
CA LEU A 54 -6.25 18.20 -12.48
C LEU A 54 -7.28 18.03 -13.62
N PRO A 55 -7.36 18.97 -14.59
CA PRO A 55 -8.32 18.89 -15.69
C PRO A 55 -8.25 17.60 -16.51
N THR A 56 -7.06 17.01 -16.63
CA THR A 56 -6.87 15.72 -17.31
C THR A 56 -7.61 14.60 -16.59
N TRP A 57 -7.49 14.53 -15.26
CA TRP A 57 -8.18 13.52 -14.45
C TRP A 57 -9.69 13.67 -14.50
N THR A 58 -10.22 14.90 -14.36
CA THR A 58 -11.67 15.14 -14.42
C THR A 58 -12.26 14.78 -15.79
N THR A 59 -11.51 15.02 -16.87
CA THR A 59 -11.89 14.59 -18.23
C THR A 59 -11.92 13.07 -18.35
N LEU A 60 -10.88 12.38 -17.87
CA LEU A 60 -10.80 10.92 -17.88
C LEU A 60 -11.94 10.29 -17.06
N LEU A 61 -12.18 10.79 -15.85
CA LEU A 61 -13.25 10.30 -14.98
C LEU A 61 -14.63 10.49 -15.64
N SER A 62 -14.88 11.68 -16.21
CA SER A 62 -16.16 11.98 -16.87
C SER A 62 -16.42 11.05 -18.05
N HIS A 63 -15.41 10.82 -18.90
CA HIS A 63 -15.51 9.89 -20.01
C HIS A 63 -15.72 8.45 -19.55
N LEU A 64 -15.00 8.03 -18.51
CA LEU A 64 -15.14 6.69 -17.93
C LEU A 64 -16.56 6.46 -17.40
N LEU A 65 -17.08 7.37 -16.57
CA LEU A 65 -18.43 7.27 -16.00
C LEU A 65 -19.52 7.20 -17.10
N ALA A 66 -19.38 8.00 -18.15
CA ALA A 66 -20.27 7.95 -19.31
C ALA A 66 -20.21 6.59 -20.03
N SER A 67 -19.00 6.07 -20.29
CA SER A 67 -18.81 4.78 -20.96
C SER A 67 -19.33 3.59 -20.13
N GLU A 68 -19.17 3.65 -18.81
CA GLU A 68 -19.60 2.63 -17.85
C GLU A 68 -21.08 2.77 -17.47
N ARG A 69 -21.76 3.83 -17.94
CA ARG A 69 -23.12 4.21 -17.55
C ARG A 69 -23.30 4.23 -16.02
N ALA A 70 -22.31 4.81 -15.34
CA ALA A 70 -22.21 4.80 -13.89
C ALA A 70 -22.18 6.22 -13.31
N THR A 71 -22.62 6.36 -12.07
CA THR A 71 -22.47 7.54 -11.23
C THR A 71 -21.69 7.17 -9.97
N ILE A 72 -21.03 8.15 -9.37
CA ILE A 72 -20.37 8.00 -8.08
C ILE A 72 -21.39 8.27 -6.99
N THR A 73 -21.56 7.32 -6.06
CA THR A 73 -22.43 7.48 -4.89
C THR A 73 -21.68 7.81 -3.61
N LEU A 74 -20.39 7.46 -3.56
CA LEU A 74 -19.52 7.69 -2.41
C LEU A 74 -18.09 7.88 -2.91
N ALA A 75 -17.42 8.91 -2.42
CA ALA A 75 -15.98 9.07 -2.55
C ALA A 75 -15.32 8.75 -1.20
N LEU A 76 -14.30 7.90 -1.20
CA LEU A 76 -13.47 7.56 -0.05
C LEU A 76 -12.08 8.13 -0.30
N LEU A 77 -11.59 8.97 0.60
CA LEU A 77 -10.22 9.44 0.53
C LEU A 77 -9.32 8.56 1.41
N THR A 78 -8.07 8.42 0.98
CA THR A 78 -7.05 7.64 1.65
C THR A 78 -6.29 8.47 2.68
N HIS A 79 -6.01 9.74 2.49
CA HIS A 79 -5.40 10.56 3.54
C HIS A 79 -5.48 12.04 3.17
N TRP A 80 -4.90 12.90 4.01
CA TRP A 80 -5.04 14.35 3.90
C TRP A 80 -4.13 15.00 2.84
N HIS A 81 -3.19 14.27 2.23
CA HIS A 81 -2.27 14.90 1.29
C HIS A 81 -3.01 15.46 0.05
N PRO A 82 -2.50 16.57 -0.52
CA PRO A 82 -3.16 17.28 -1.61
C PRO A 82 -3.44 16.41 -2.84
N ASP A 83 -2.59 15.43 -3.11
CA ASP A 83 -2.69 14.53 -4.24
C ASP A 83 -3.76 13.44 -4.11
N HIS A 84 -4.53 13.45 -3.02
CA HIS A 84 -5.72 12.59 -2.83
C HIS A 84 -7.00 13.39 -2.57
N THR A 85 -6.88 14.67 -2.18
CA THR A 85 -7.96 15.46 -1.55
C THR A 85 -8.44 16.68 -2.33
N LEU A 86 -7.69 17.16 -3.33
CA LEU A 86 -8.03 18.43 -3.99
C LEU A 86 -9.10 18.32 -5.08
N GLY A 87 -9.62 17.11 -5.36
CA GLY A 87 -10.78 16.95 -6.23
C GLY A 87 -12.15 17.15 -5.55
N GLU A 88 -12.25 17.12 -4.21
CA GLU A 88 -13.41 17.56 -3.39
C GLU A 88 -13.12 17.48 -1.87
N SER A 89 -13.62 18.42 -1.06
CA SER A 89 -13.32 18.56 0.39
C SER A 89 -14.08 17.58 1.32
N ALA A 90 -13.60 16.35 1.52
CA ALA A 90 -14.04 15.46 2.61
C ALA A 90 -12.97 14.40 2.96
N ILE A 91 -12.66 14.10 4.24
CA ILE A 91 -11.53 13.24 4.67
C ILE A 91 -11.98 11.89 5.28
N PHE A 92 -11.30 10.79 4.89
CA PHE A 92 -11.04 9.56 5.69
C PHE A 92 -9.61 9.05 5.36
N THR A 93 -9.01 8.12 6.15
CA THR A 93 -7.53 8.03 6.34
C THR A 93 -6.89 6.62 6.20
N GLY A 94 -6.81 5.97 5.03
CA GLY A 94 -5.77 4.95 4.80
C GLY A 94 -4.81 5.17 3.64
N ASP A 95 -3.50 5.26 3.91
CA ASP A 95 -2.43 4.85 2.99
C ASP A 95 -1.44 3.99 3.80
N ALA A 96 -1.26 2.72 3.44
CA ALA A 96 -0.48 1.79 4.27
C ALA A 96 0.52 0.91 3.48
N VAL A 97 0.40 0.81 2.15
CA VAL A 97 1.33 0.06 1.29
C VAL A 97 1.43 0.75 -0.07
N LEU A 98 2.64 1.15 -0.48
CA LEU A 98 2.91 1.71 -1.81
C LEU A 98 3.21 0.62 -2.85
N GLY A 99 2.82 0.84 -4.10
CA GLY A 99 3.17 -0.05 -5.23
C GLY A 99 4.64 -0.03 -5.60
N HIS A 100 5.34 1.04 -5.22
CA HIS A 100 6.79 1.18 -5.33
C HIS A 100 7.29 2.20 -4.28
N GLY A 101 8.48 1.99 -3.70
CA GLY A 101 9.03 2.85 -2.62
C GLY A 101 8.54 2.47 -1.22
N THR A 102 8.82 3.32 -0.21
CA THR A 102 8.46 3.11 1.20
C THR A 102 7.42 4.14 1.61
N ALA A 103 6.36 3.73 2.31
CA ALA A 103 5.35 4.66 2.81
C ALA A 103 5.94 5.59 3.89
N VAL A 104 5.51 6.86 3.92
CA VAL A 104 5.86 7.81 4.97
C VAL A 104 4.77 7.77 6.04
N PHE A 105 5.15 7.63 7.30
CA PHE A 105 4.23 7.52 8.44
C PHE A 105 4.69 8.40 9.60
N GLU A 106 3.73 8.93 10.37
CA GLU A 106 4.01 9.76 11.56
C GLU A 106 4.11 8.92 12.84
N ASP A 107 3.27 7.89 12.98
CA ASP A 107 3.20 7.00 14.14
C ASP A 107 3.66 5.58 13.76
N LEU A 108 4.91 5.27 14.11
CA LEU A 108 5.54 3.98 13.81
C LEU A 108 4.82 2.78 14.49
N PRO A 109 4.49 2.80 15.80
CA PRO A 109 3.69 1.75 16.41
C PRO A 109 2.35 1.48 15.72
N ALA A 110 1.58 2.53 15.37
CA ALA A 110 0.29 2.37 14.70
C ALA A 110 0.43 1.84 13.27
N TYR A 111 1.47 2.26 12.55
CA TYR A 111 1.80 1.76 11.22
C TYR A 111 2.20 0.28 11.26
N MET A 112 3.08 -0.12 12.18
CA MET A 112 3.48 -1.52 12.36
C MET A 112 2.31 -2.42 12.75
N ALA A 113 1.42 -1.95 13.63
CA ALA A 113 0.20 -2.68 13.99
C ALA A 113 -0.72 -2.88 12.77
N SER A 114 -0.81 -1.88 11.90
CA SER A 114 -1.57 -1.95 10.66
C SER A 114 -0.97 -2.95 9.66
N LEU A 115 0.36 -2.93 9.46
CA LEU A 115 1.07 -3.90 8.61
C LEU A 115 0.92 -5.34 9.12
N GLU A 116 1.11 -5.57 10.42
CA GLU A 116 0.89 -6.87 11.07
C GLU A 116 -0.55 -7.38 10.90
N ARG A 117 -1.54 -6.48 10.99
CA ARG A 117 -2.95 -6.83 10.81
C ARG A 117 -3.25 -7.17 9.34
N MET A 118 -2.78 -6.34 8.40
CA MET A 118 -2.92 -6.62 6.96
C MET A 118 -2.25 -7.94 6.58
N ARG A 119 -1.05 -8.22 7.10
CA ARG A 119 -0.33 -9.49 6.87
C ARG A 119 -1.14 -10.74 7.27
N ARG A 120 -1.99 -10.63 8.31
CA ARG A 120 -2.84 -11.73 8.81
C ARG A 120 -4.15 -11.86 8.04
N GLU A 121 -4.76 -10.73 7.71
CA GLU A 121 -6.13 -10.67 7.17
C GLU A 121 -6.18 -10.67 5.64
N PHE A 122 -5.09 -10.29 4.96
CA PHE A 122 -5.06 -10.07 3.52
C PHE A 122 -4.12 -11.04 2.78
N ALA A 123 -4.66 -11.67 1.74
CA ALA A 123 -3.91 -12.43 0.76
C ALA A 123 -4.48 -12.15 -0.64
N GLY A 124 -3.61 -11.82 -1.59
CA GLY A 124 -4.00 -11.52 -2.98
C GLY A 124 -3.40 -10.21 -3.49
N ARG A 125 -4.01 -9.69 -4.56
CA ARG A 125 -3.53 -8.52 -5.29
C ARG A 125 -3.88 -7.22 -4.56
N ALA A 126 -2.88 -6.36 -4.32
CA ALA A 126 -3.06 -5.04 -3.70
C ALA A 126 -3.10 -3.91 -4.73
N TYR A 127 -3.92 -2.89 -4.43
CA TYR A 127 -4.17 -1.71 -5.26
C TYR A 127 -3.69 -0.46 -4.51
N PRO A 128 -2.43 -0.05 -4.70
CA PRO A 128 -1.83 1.03 -3.93
C PRO A 128 -2.26 2.40 -4.45
N ALA A 129 -2.24 3.43 -3.60
CA ALA A 129 -2.56 4.79 -4.02
C ALA A 129 -1.50 5.37 -4.99
N HIS A 130 -0.27 4.84 -4.98
CA HIS A 130 0.76 5.15 -5.98
C HIS A 130 1.48 3.90 -6.48
N GLY A 131 1.89 3.91 -7.75
CA GLY A 131 2.68 2.86 -8.37
C GLY A 131 1.87 1.75 -9.04
N ALA A 132 2.55 0.70 -9.48
CA ALA A 132 1.91 -0.42 -10.16
C ALA A 132 1.08 -1.29 -9.20
N VAL A 133 0.12 -2.02 -9.77
CA VAL A 133 -0.61 -3.06 -9.06
C VAL A 133 0.38 -4.11 -8.54
N VAL A 134 0.15 -4.55 -7.31
CA VAL A 134 0.98 -5.57 -6.67
C VAL A 134 0.26 -6.90 -6.74
N GLU A 135 0.73 -7.82 -7.58
CA GLU A 135 0.09 -9.13 -7.77
C GLU A 135 0.13 -10.00 -6.51
N ASP A 136 1.25 -10.00 -5.79
CA ASP A 136 1.39 -10.63 -4.47
C ASP A 136 1.50 -9.55 -3.39
N GLY A 137 0.34 -9.06 -2.94
CA GLY A 137 0.29 -8.02 -1.94
C GLY A 137 0.73 -8.49 -0.56
N ARG A 138 0.69 -9.80 -0.26
CA ARG A 138 1.20 -10.32 1.02
C ARG A 138 2.73 -10.26 1.05
N ALA A 139 3.39 -10.69 -0.03
CA ALA A 139 4.84 -10.55 -0.15
C ALA A 139 5.29 -9.09 -0.06
N ARG A 140 4.50 -8.16 -0.62
CA ARG A 140 4.80 -6.72 -0.53
C ARG A 140 4.65 -6.16 0.89
N ILE A 141 3.65 -6.60 1.65
CA ILE A 141 3.50 -6.25 3.07
C ILE A 141 4.69 -6.78 3.88
N ASP A 142 5.13 -8.02 3.60
CA ASP A 142 6.32 -8.60 4.24
C ASP A 142 7.58 -7.77 3.94
N GLU A 143 7.76 -7.33 2.69
CA GLU A 143 8.87 -6.45 2.30
C GLU A 143 8.82 -5.08 3.01
N GLU A 144 7.63 -4.47 3.13
CA GLU A 144 7.48 -3.21 3.87
C GLU A 144 7.79 -3.37 5.36
N LEU A 145 7.39 -4.48 5.99
CA LEU A 145 7.78 -4.79 7.37
C LEU A 145 9.31 -4.85 7.53
N VAL A 146 10.01 -5.50 6.59
CA VAL A 146 11.47 -5.55 6.59
C VAL A 146 12.05 -4.13 6.45
N LYS A 147 11.58 -3.33 5.49
CA LYS A 147 12.04 -1.95 5.29
C LYS A 147 11.89 -1.08 6.54
N VAL A 148 10.80 -1.24 7.28
CA VAL A 148 10.56 -0.49 8.52
C VAL A 148 11.48 -0.94 9.64
N VAL A 149 11.63 -2.26 9.84
CA VAL A 149 12.50 -2.83 10.88
C VAL A 149 13.97 -2.52 10.62
N TYR A 150 14.41 -2.52 9.36
CA TYR A 150 15.79 -2.29 8.96
C TYR A 150 15.99 -0.95 8.24
N LYS A 151 15.26 0.09 8.64
CA LYS A 151 15.30 1.42 8.00
C LYS A 151 16.71 2.01 7.83
N ASP A 152 17.64 1.66 8.72
CA ASP A 152 19.02 2.15 8.75
C ASP A 152 20.01 1.23 7.99
N VAL A 153 19.51 0.15 7.40
CA VAL A 153 20.28 -0.81 6.60
C VAL A 153 20.06 -0.51 5.11
N PRO A 154 21.11 -0.47 4.27
CA PRO A 154 20.95 -0.35 2.83
C PRO A 154 20.01 -1.42 2.25
N GLU A 155 19.11 -1.05 1.32
CA GLU A 155 18.12 -1.99 0.74
C GLU A 155 18.75 -3.25 0.14
N SER A 156 19.95 -3.15 -0.45
CA SER A 156 20.70 -4.29 -0.97
C SER A 156 21.07 -5.34 0.08
N LEU A 157 20.96 -4.99 1.35
CA LEU A 157 21.26 -5.84 2.49
C LEU A 157 20.01 -6.26 3.26
N HIS A 158 18.80 -5.90 2.82
CA HIS A 158 17.56 -6.25 3.53
C HIS A 158 17.30 -7.76 3.56
N GLU A 159 17.41 -8.48 2.44
CA GLU A 159 17.27 -9.95 2.41
C GLU A 159 18.39 -10.66 3.22
N PRO A 160 19.67 -10.25 3.15
CA PRO A 160 20.69 -10.69 4.08
C PRO A 160 20.41 -10.36 5.56
N ALA A 161 19.87 -9.18 5.86
CA ALA A 161 19.56 -8.74 7.22
C ALA A 161 18.40 -9.53 7.83
N GLU A 162 17.35 -9.79 7.04
CA GLU A 162 16.25 -10.69 7.40
C GLU A 162 16.80 -12.07 7.78
N ARG A 163 17.66 -12.65 6.93
CA ARG A 163 18.33 -13.93 7.23
C ARG A 163 19.22 -13.85 8.47
N GLY A 164 19.91 -12.73 8.68
CA GLY A 164 20.74 -12.47 9.86
C GLY A 164 19.92 -12.48 11.15
N VAL A 165 18.72 -11.89 11.15
CA VAL A 165 17.85 -11.92 12.33
C VAL A 165 17.32 -13.31 12.61
N VAL A 166 17.00 -14.12 11.58
CA VAL A 166 16.65 -15.53 11.79
C VAL A 166 17.81 -16.30 12.46
N GLN A 167 19.05 -16.03 12.07
CA GLN A 167 20.23 -16.65 12.71
C GLN A 167 20.43 -16.17 14.16
N VAL A 168 20.22 -14.89 14.43
CA VAL A 168 20.27 -14.34 15.80
C VAL A 168 19.17 -14.94 16.67
N LEU A 169 17.95 -15.06 16.16
CA LEU A 169 16.83 -15.67 16.88
C LEU A 169 17.08 -17.16 17.15
N GLY A 170 17.59 -17.92 16.17
CA GLY A 170 17.98 -19.32 16.38
C GLY A 170 19.11 -19.48 17.41
N LYS A 171 20.07 -18.54 17.45
CA LYS A 171 21.08 -18.49 18.52
C LYS A 171 20.46 -18.20 19.88
N LEU A 172 19.60 -17.19 19.97
CA LEU A 172 18.92 -16.82 21.22
C LEU A 172 18.01 -17.94 21.73
N GLU A 173 17.42 -18.73 20.83
CA GLU A 173 16.65 -19.93 21.15
C GLU A 173 17.54 -21.03 21.73
N GLY A 174 18.69 -21.30 21.09
CA GLY A 174 19.70 -22.21 21.62
C GLY A 174 20.25 -21.77 22.99
N GLU A 175 20.26 -20.46 23.26
CA GLU A 175 20.60 -19.88 24.56
C GLU A 175 19.42 -19.86 25.56
N GLY A 176 18.25 -20.34 25.18
CA GLY A 176 17.06 -20.37 26.02
C GLY A 176 16.50 -19.00 26.37
N LYS A 177 16.80 -17.96 25.59
CA LYS A 177 16.35 -16.56 25.80
C LYS A 177 15.08 -16.23 25.04
N VAL A 178 14.80 -16.95 23.96
CA VAL A 178 13.55 -16.83 23.19
C VAL A 178 13.02 -18.22 22.88
N VAL A 179 11.73 -18.31 22.59
CA VAL A 179 11.06 -19.51 22.10
C VAL A 179 10.30 -19.21 20.82
N GLN A 180 10.35 -20.12 19.85
CA GLN A 180 9.48 -20.03 18.70
C GLN A 180 8.06 -20.49 19.09
N VAL A 181 7.05 -19.68 18.77
CA VAL A 181 5.63 -19.99 18.98
C VAL A 181 4.92 -20.22 17.64
N ALA A 182 3.70 -20.76 17.71
CA ALA A 182 2.92 -21.10 16.52
C ALA A 182 2.77 -19.91 15.54
N GLY A 183 2.85 -20.18 14.24
CA GLY A 183 2.72 -19.16 13.20
C GLY A 183 4.00 -18.37 12.88
N GLY A 184 5.18 -18.86 13.28
CA GLY A 184 6.47 -18.23 12.93
C GLY A 184 6.84 -17.02 13.80
N ARG A 185 6.19 -16.86 14.95
CA ARG A 185 6.46 -15.80 15.93
C ARG A 185 7.52 -16.24 16.93
N TRP A 186 8.16 -15.27 17.58
CA TRP A 186 9.16 -15.48 18.63
C TRP A 186 8.76 -14.72 19.91
N GLU A 187 8.97 -15.32 21.07
CA GLU A 187 8.67 -14.72 22.38
C GLU A 187 9.88 -14.83 23.32
N LEU A 188 10.02 -13.90 24.28
CA LEU A 188 11.07 -13.98 25.29
C LEU A 188 10.79 -15.16 26.23
N ALA A 189 11.78 -16.03 26.41
CA ALA A 189 11.69 -17.13 27.35
C ALA A 189 11.70 -16.58 28.79
N GLY A 190 10.70 -16.96 29.58
CA GLY A 190 10.63 -16.61 31.00
C GLY A 190 9.96 -15.27 31.33
N VAL A 191 9.47 -14.51 30.34
CA VAL A 191 8.52 -13.44 30.62
C VAL A 191 7.16 -14.10 30.82
N ALA A 192 6.83 -14.40 32.08
CA ALA A 192 5.46 -14.65 32.47
C ALA A 192 4.63 -13.47 31.94
N ALA A 193 3.60 -13.77 31.15
CA ALA A 193 2.60 -12.81 30.75
C ALA A 193 2.16 -12.01 31.99
N LEU A 194 2.48 -10.71 31.99
CA LEU A 194 1.79 -9.72 32.80
C LEU A 194 0.62 -9.20 31.98
#